data_AF-A0A517YRY1-F1
#
_entry.id   AF-A0A517YRY1-F1
#
_cell.length_a   1.000
_cell.length_b   1.000
_cell.length_c   1.000
_cell.angle_alpha   90.00
_cell.angle_beta   90.00
_cell.angle_gamma   90.00
#
_symmetry.space_group_name_H-M   'P 1'
#
loop_
_entity.id
_entity.type
_entity.pdbx_description
1 polymer ?
#
loop_
_entity_poly.entity_id
_entity_poly.type
_entity_poly.pdbx_seq_one_letter_code
_entity_poly.pdbx_strand_id
1 'polypeptide(L)'
;MFKFTLRGVVFHLFKQLLLLTFCIAFLLATIIYFAVGRASALPNNNFSRSASLKLNTTTPILSENAKRYRTDHYIIHTELPQDRVIPIGRHVDQMFEQYEKRFKGLIASQHRPMPIYLFDSESDYIRFLAKYNIHAHNSGGMFVYKQNLKCLALWIGDKPMRDVKAVLQHEGFHQFTWNYIGNNLPVWMNEGLAQYFEDAVITDGTLRTGLADINRTKLVKLMVRSNHFLPFPAIMDMSHDDWSKILSSDPDQASRLYAQAWSMVYFLIHHDDGRNASNVNKYLAALNSGDNPKDSFEEIFSSDRGHLQRQWQRFALTMRNDPVSEAAERMQYLSVALRHFQSQNITIPRNIDKLQHLMRRFGIEVSWTSNNTTQTITANDPRLYTFKRNGLPADFILLASPRDNMPPRILAKGLTPEPMLIWHQTPTGQITPDIIYR
;
A
#
# COMPACT_ATOMS: atom_id res chain seq x y z
N MET A 1 -41.91 30.14 -17.09
CA MET A 1 -42.42 29.56 -18.35
C MET A 1 -41.22 29.05 -19.14
N PHE A 2 -41.35 27.87 -19.75
CA PHE A 2 -40.41 27.33 -20.73
C PHE A 2 -40.00 28.35 -21.81
N LYS A 3 -38.88 28.02 -22.48
CA LYS A 3 -38.23 28.63 -23.65
C LYS A 3 -37.02 29.51 -23.29
N PHE A 4 -35.84 28.98 -23.59
CA PHE A 4 -34.60 29.76 -23.60
C PHE A 4 -34.60 30.75 -24.78
N THR A 5 -34.28 32.01 -24.47
CA THR A 5 -34.01 33.16 -25.35
C THR A 5 -32.52 33.31 -25.61
N LEU A 6 -32.12 33.82 -26.78
CA LEU A 6 -30.74 34.21 -27.13
C LEU A 6 -30.61 35.75 -27.21
N ARG A 7 -29.69 36.35 -26.45
CA ARG A 7 -29.05 37.70 -26.55
C ARG A 7 -27.83 37.64 -25.60
N GLY A 8 -26.67 38.28 -25.76
CA GLY A 8 -26.19 39.41 -26.55
C GLY A 8 -25.02 40.03 -25.75
N VAL A 9 -23.95 40.46 -26.43
CA VAL A 9 -22.70 41.01 -25.88
C VAL A 9 -22.87 42.48 -25.46
N VAL A 10 -22.45 42.80 -24.22
CA VAL A 10 -21.74 44.00 -23.68
C VAL A 10 -22.22 45.44 -24.06
N PHE A 11 -22.58 46.29 -23.07
CA PHE A 11 -21.83 47.50 -22.63
C PHE A 11 -22.65 48.48 -21.74
N HIS A 12 -21.96 48.97 -20.68
CA HIS A 12 -22.09 50.25 -19.96
C HIS A 12 -23.29 50.52 -19.02
N LEU A 13 -23.09 50.25 -17.73
CA LEU A 13 -22.90 51.26 -16.67
C LEU A 13 -22.62 50.51 -15.35
N PHE A 14 -22.01 51.17 -14.37
CA PHE A 14 -21.53 50.64 -13.07
C PHE A 14 -20.08 50.13 -13.01
N LYS A 15 -19.17 50.79 -13.75
CA LYS A 15 -17.86 51.14 -13.18
C LYS A 15 -18.07 52.32 -12.23
N GLN A 16 -18.50 52.06 -10.98
CA GLN A 16 -18.30 52.96 -9.83
C GLN A 16 -18.77 52.40 -8.48
N LEU A 17 -19.25 51.15 -8.39
CA LEU A 17 -19.74 50.58 -7.12
C LEU A 17 -19.05 49.26 -6.72
N LEU A 18 -17.74 49.19 -6.89
CA LEU A 18 -16.94 48.00 -6.53
C LEU A 18 -15.75 48.29 -5.60
N LEU A 19 -15.81 49.38 -4.83
CA LEU A 19 -14.78 49.72 -3.83
C LEU A 19 -15.29 49.88 -2.40
N LEU A 20 -16.57 49.57 -2.11
CA LEU A 20 -17.13 49.75 -0.76
C LEU A 20 -17.79 48.51 -0.13
N THR A 21 -17.84 47.36 -0.81
CA THR A 21 -18.45 46.12 -0.28
C THR A 21 -17.43 45.03 0.09
N PHE A 22 -16.13 45.27 -0.08
CA PHE A 22 -15.09 44.29 0.25
C PHE A 22 -14.42 44.48 1.64
N CYS A 23 -14.84 45.47 2.43
CA CYS A 23 -14.27 45.71 3.78
C CYS A 23 -15.21 45.40 4.96
N ILE A 24 -16.43 44.90 4.75
CA ILE A 24 -17.38 44.63 5.84
C ILE A 24 -17.76 43.14 5.98
N ALA A 25 -17.31 42.27 5.06
CA ALA A 25 -17.57 40.82 5.13
C ALA A 25 -16.48 39.99 5.84
N PHE A 26 -15.40 40.61 6.34
CA PHE A 26 -14.28 39.89 6.98
C PHE A 26 -14.15 40.08 8.50
N LEU A 27 -15.13 40.73 9.15
CA LEU A 27 -15.09 41.01 10.60
C LEU A 27 -16.27 40.45 11.40
N LEU A 28 -17.13 39.61 10.81
CA LEU A 28 -18.36 39.09 11.45
C LEU A 28 -18.51 37.56 11.43
N ALA A 29 -17.42 36.80 11.26
CA ALA A 29 -17.44 35.34 11.32
C ALA A 29 -16.61 34.72 12.47
N THR A 30 -16.03 35.54 13.35
CA THR A 30 -15.19 35.04 14.48
C THR A 30 -15.88 35.15 15.85
N ILE A 31 -17.12 35.64 15.91
CA ILE A 31 -17.84 35.83 17.17
C ILE A 31 -19.31 35.46 16.93
N ILE A 32 -19.64 34.16 16.93
CA ILE A 32 -20.93 33.52 17.25
C ILE A 32 -20.70 32.01 17.07
N TYR A 33 -20.04 31.38 18.05
CA TYR A 33 -20.29 30.00 18.49
C TYR A 33 -19.63 29.78 19.87
N PHE A 34 -19.81 30.77 20.76
CA PHE A 34 -19.65 30.61 22.19
C PHE A 34 -20.95 31.10 22.84
N ALA A 35 -21.60 30.17 23.53
CA ALA A 35 -22.60 30.39 24.57
C ALA A 35 -23.93 31.09 24.20
N VAL A 36 -24.97 30.29 23.92
CA VAL A 36 -26.26 30.44 24.61
C VAL A 36 -26.80 29.06 24.95
N GLY A 37 -26.88 28.80 26.25
CA GLY A 37 -27.38 27.57 26.85
C GLY A 37 -27.21 27.64 28.36
N ARG A 38 -27.73 28.71 28.97
CA ARG A 38 -27.84 28.87 30.43
C ARG A 38 -29.32 28.89 30.80
N ALA A 39 -29.69 28.08 31.77
CA ALA A 39 -30.77 28.38 32.70
C ALA A 39 -30.35 27.88 34.08
N SER A 40 -30.52 28.77 35.05
CA SER A 40 -29.94 28.84 36.39
C SER A 40 -30.85 28.32 37.50
N ALA A 41 -30.26 27.79 38.57
CA ALA A 41 -30.79 27.88 39.94
C ALA A 41 -29.61 28.01 40.93
N LEU A 42 -29.75 28.93 41.90
CA LEU A 42 -28.72 29.46 42.82
C LEU A 42 -28.62 28.64 44.15
N PRO A 43 -27.97 29.10 45.26
CA PRO A 43 -26.71 28.54 45.76
C PRO A 43 -26.79 27.98 47.20
N ASN A 44 -25.83 27.16 47.62
CA ASN A 44 -25.21 27.28 48.95
C ASN A 44 -24.01 26.33 49.17
N ASN A 45 -23.10 26.84 50.01
CA ASN A 45 -21.76 26.36 50.34
C ASN A 45 -21.65 24.89 50.76
N ASN A 46 -20.56 24.22 50.33
CA ASN A 46 -19.50 23.75 51.25
C ASN A 46 -18.35 23.07 50.49
N PHE A 47 -17.14 23.32 51.00
CA PHE A 47 -15.87 22.69 50.64
C PHE A 47 -15.98 21.17 50.43
N SER A 48 -15.45 20.66 49.31
CA SER A 48 -14.52 19.52 49.26
C SER A 48 -14.11 19.18 47.82
N ARG A 49 -12.79 19.12 47.61
CA ARG A 49 -12.02 18.61 46.45
C ARG A 49 -12.83 17.96 45.32
N SER A 50 -12.96 18.64 44.18
CA SER A 50 -13.31 18.00 42.92
C SER A 50 -12.09 17.28 42.35
N ALA A 51 -12.16 15.95 42.34
CA ALA A 51 -11.28 15.09 41.58
C ALA A 51 -11.39 15.47 40.10
N SER A 52 -10.27 15.92 39.52
CA SER A 52 -10.11 16.01 38.08
C SER A 52 -10.00 14.58 37.55
N LEU A 53 -10.99 14.14 36.78
CA LEU A 53 -10.90 12.90 36.01
C LEU A 53 -9.92 13.15 34.85
N LYS A 54 -8.63 13.02 35.16
CA LYS A 54 -7.59 12.82 34.14
C LYS A 54 -7.81 11.41 33.58
N LEU A 55 -8.30 11.32 32.35
CA LEU A 55 -8.14 10.12 31.54
C LEU A 55 -6.64 9.94 31.30
N ASN A 56 -5.98 9.22 32.19
CA ASN A 56 -4.66 8.65 31.95
C ASN A 56 -4.81 7.55 30.91
N THR A 57 -4.74 7.89 29.63
CA THR A 57 -4.47 6.94 28.55
C THR A 57 -2.97 6.64 28.49
N THR A 58 -2.41 6.16 29.60
CA THR A 58 -1.11 5.47 29.59
C THR A 58 -1.35 4.02 29.20
N THR A 59 -1.67 3.79 27.94
CA THR A 59 -1.46 2.48 27.32
C THR A 59 0.04 2.35 27.07
N PRO A 60 0.70 1.22 27.41
CA PRO A 60 2.14 1.15 27.35
C PRO A 60 2.62 1.23 25.90
N ILE A 61 3.43 2.23 25.60
CA ILE A 61 4.47 2.13 24.57
C ILE A 61 5.22 0.82 24.85
N LEU A 62 5.52 -0.03 23.84
CA LEU A 62 6.24 -1.31 24.03
C LEU A 62 7.28 -1.13 25.14
N SER A 63 6.97 -1.69 26.30
CA SER A 63 7.75 -1.45 27.50
C SER A 63 9.10 -2.15 27.35
N GLU A 64 10.09 -1.85 28.18
CA GLU A 64 11.30 -2.69 28.26
C GLU A 64 10.95 -4.19 28.52
N ASN A 65 9.73 -4.45 29.01
CA ASN A 65 9.15 -5.77 29.27
C ASN A 65 8.25 -6.31 28.14
N ALA A 66 8.25 -5.71 26.95
CA ALA A 66 7.48 -6.25 25.83
C ALA A 66 7.83 -7.72 25.56
N LYS A 67 6.80 -8.54 25.31
CA LYS A 67 7.00 -9.97 25.05
C LYS A 67 7.90 -10.13 23.84
N ARG A 68 8.87 -11.03 23.96
CA ARG A 68 9.83 -11.37 22.90
C ARG A 68 9.49 -12.73 22.35
N TYR A 69 9.14 -12.77 21.07
CA TYR A 69 8.93 -14.00 20.33
C TYR A 69 10.15 -14.21 19.43
N ARG A 70 10.92 -15.25 19.70
CA ARG A 70 12.08 -15.62 18.89
C ARG A 70 11.64 -16.53 17.75
N THR A 71 12.12 -16.24 16.56
CA THR A 71 11.97 -17.07 15.36
C THR A 71 13.35 -17.52 14.88
N ASP A 72 13.45 -18.17 13.73
CA ASP A 72 14.74 -18.63 13.21
C ASP A 72 15.65 -17.44 12.85
N HIS A 73 15.07 -16.39 12.25
CA HIS A 73 15.81 -15.22 11.76
C HIS A 73 15.48 -13.91 12.47
N TYR A 74 14.47 -13.87 13.37
CA TYR A 74 13.98 -12.64 13.98
C TYR A 74 13.74 -12.72 15.48
N ILE A 75 13.68 -11.55 16.11
CA ILE A 75 13.14 -11.35 17.46
C ILE A 75 12.00 -10.34 17.35
N ILE A 76 10.77 -10.77 17.58
CA ILE A 76 9.57 -9.94 17.52
C ILE A 76 9.25 -9.42 18.92
N HIS A 77 9.26 -8.10 19.08
CA HIS A 77 8.87 -7.37 20.27
C HIS A 77 7.42 -6.89 20.12
N THR A 78 6.52 -7.36 20.98
CA THR A 78 5.09 -7.02 20.86
C THR A 78 4.29 -7.27 22.15
N GLU A 79 3.14 -6.60 22.29
CA GLU A 79 2.12 -6.92 23.30
C GLU A 79 0.94 -7.73 22.72
N LEU A 80 0.96 -8.02 21.42
CA LEU A 80 -0.09 -8.77 20.75
C LEU A 80 -0.19 -10.20 21.30
N PRO A 81 -1.39 -10.81 21.27
CA PRO A 81 -1.56 -12.20 21.66
C PRO A 81 -0.83 -13.15 20.68
N GLN A 82 -0.40 -14.30 21.19
CA GLN A 82 0.49 -15.22 20.48
C GLN A 82 -0.08 -15.73 19.14
N ASP A 83 -1.39 -15.94 19.07
CA ASP A 83 -2.10 -16.36 17.85
C ASP A 83 -2.01 -15.33 16.72
N ARG A 84 -1.89 -14.04 17.03
CA ARG A 84 -1.62 -12.96 16.06
C ARG A 84 -0.15 -12.91 15.64
N VAL A 85 0.78 -13.30 16.51
CA VAL A 85 2.23 -13.17 16.27
C VAL A 85 2.80 -14.36 15.50
N ILE A 86 2.37 -15.59 15.80
CA ILE A 86 2.83 -16.82 15.13
C ILE A 86 2.79 -16.74 13.59
N PRO A 87 1.68 -16.35 12.95
CA PRO A 87 1.63 -16.31 11.49
C PRO A 87 2.57 -15.25 10.90
N ILE A 88 2.82 -14.16 11.62
CA ILE A 88 3.78 -13.11 11.24
C ILE A 88 5.21 -13.66 11.34
N GLY A 89 5.56 -14.31 12.45
CA GLY A 89 6.87 -14.93 12.67
C GLY A 89 7.23 -15.94 11.58
N ARG A 90 6.30 -16.85 11.25
CA ARG A 90 6.49 -17.80 10.14
C ARG A 90 6.69 -17.10 8.80
N HIS A 91 5.93 -16.04 8.54
CA HIS A 91 6.01 -15.33 7.28
C HIS A 91 7.34 -14.60 7.09
N VAL A 92 7.86 -13.94 8.14
CA VAL A 92 9.14 -13.23 8.04
C VAL A 92 10.32 -14.20 7.89
N ASP A 93 10.31 -15.35 8.56
CA ASP A 93 11.32 -16.39 8.36
C ASP A 93 11.26 -16.94 6.93
N GLN A 94 10.06 -17.26 6.43
CA GLN A 94 9.90 -17.70 5.04
C GLN A 94 10.41 -16.64 4.05
N MET A 95 10.10 -15.36 4.27
CA MET A 95 10.63 -14.30 3.39
C MET A 95 12.15 -14.18 3.47
N PHE A 96 12.72 -14.28 4.66
CA PHE A 96 14.17 -14.29 4.86
C PHE A 96 14.84 -15.41 4.06
N GLU A 97 14.34 -16.65 4.15
CA GLU A 97 14.87 -17.79 3.40
C GLU A 97 14.81 -17.56 1.88
N GLN A 98 13.79 -16.84 1.39
CA GLN A 98 13.68 -16.52 -0.04
C GLN A 98 14.67 -15.43 -0.45
N TYR A 99 14.91 -14.43 0.40
CA TYR A 99 15.98 -13.47 0.21
C TYR A 99 17.35 -14.15 0.22
N GLU A 100 17.59 -15.02 1.20
CA GLU A 100 18.83 -15.79 1.30
C GLU A 100 19.08 -16.63 0.04
N LYS A 101 18.06 -17.36 -0.41
CA LYS A 101 18.13 -18.15 -1.64
C LYS A 101 18.39 -17.29 -2.88
N ARG A 102 17.76 -16.12 -2.98
CA ARG A 102 17.89 -15.21 -4.13
C ARG A 102 19.25 -14.53 -4.17
N PHE A 103 19.78 -14.12 -3.01
CA PHE A 103 21.04 -13.40 -2.87
C PHE A 103 22.18 -14.31 -2.40
N LYS A 104 22.04 -15.63 -2.63
CA LYS A 104 23.06 -16.62 -2.29
C LYS A 104 24.40 -16.22 -2.91
N GLY A 105 25.44 -16.19 -2.09
CA GLY A 105 26.79 -15.78 -2.48
C GLY A 105 27.10 -14.30 -2.23
N LEU A 106 26.11 -13.48 -1.87
CA LEU A 106 26.31 -12.08 -1.45
C LEU A 106 26.32 -11.90 0.07
N ILE A 107 25.86 -12.89 0.82
CA ILE A 107 25.51 -12.78 2.23
C ILE A 107 26.73 -12.94 3.13
N ALA A 108 26.88 -12.05 4.11
CA ALA A 108 27.89 -12.15 5.17
C ALA A 108 27.68 -13.41 6.05
N SER A 109 28.78 -14.01 6.52
CA SER A 109 28.77 -15.33 7.19
C SER A 109 28.12 -15.39 8.59
N GLN A 110 27.71 -14.26 9.18
CA GLN A 110 27.12 -14.23 10.52
C GLN A 110 25.65 -13.82 10.48
N HIS A 111 24.78 -14.78 10.79
CA HIS A 111 23.35 -14.55 10.94
C HIS A 111 23.07 -14.10 12.37
N ARG A 112 22.56 -12.87 12.53
CA ARG A 112 22.06 -12.38 13.81
C ARG A 112 20.55 -12.19 13.69
N PRO A 113 19.76 -12.66 14.68
CA PRO A 113 18.33 -12.42 14.66
C PRO A 113 18.02 -10.93 14.57
N MET A 114 17.19 -10.54 13.60
CA MET A 114 16.88 -9.14 13.35
C MET A 114 15.64 -8.73 14.14
N PRO A 115 15.64 -7.55 14.80
CA PRO A 115 14.52 -7.15 15.64
C PRO A 115 13.36 -6.58 14.81
N ILE A 116 12.14 -7.01 15.15
CA ILE A 116 10.87 -6.45 14.68
C ILE A 116 10.11 -5.90 15.87
N TYR A 117 9.64 -4.65 15.79
CA TYR A 117 8.72 -4.04 16.76
C TYR A 117 7.32 -3.98 16.16
N LEU A 118 6.42 -4.80 16.70
CA LEU A 118 5.09 -5.02 16.16
C LEU A 118 4.04 -4.41 17.10
N PHE A 119 3.37 -3.37 16.62
CA PHE A 119 2.37 -2.62 17.37
C PHE A 119 0.95 -2.99 16.93
N ASP A 120 0.01 -2.93 17.87
CA ASP A 120 -1.41 -3.04 17.52
C ASP A 120 -1.93 -1.71 16.95
N SER A 121 -1.57 -0.58 17.57
CA SER A 121 -2.04 0.74 17.16
C SER A 121 -1.00 1.55 16.38
N GLU A 122 -1.46 2.32 15.40
CA GLU A 122 -0.65 3.34 14.70
C GLU A 122 -0.06 4.36 15.69
N SER A 123 -0.85 4.72 16.70
CA SER A 123 -0.45 5.72 17.69
C SER A 123 0.75 5.26 18.54
N ASP A 124 0.82 3.97 18.90
CA ASP A 124 1.95 3.41 19.64
C ASP A 124 3.20 3.34 18.78
N TYR A 125 3.03 2.94 17.52
CA TYR A 125 4.09 2.91 16.52
C TYR A 125 4.71 4.31 16.31
N ILE A 126 3.88 5.33 16.10
CA ILE A 126 4.33 6.71 15.96
C ILE A 126 5.02 7.19 17.25
N ARG A 127 4.42 6.94 18.43
CA ARG A 127 5.03 7.31 19.72
C ARG A 127 6.39 6.65 19.95
N PHE A 128 6.53 5.39 19.55
CA PHE A 128 7.79 4.66 19.67
C PHE A 128 8.89 5.30 18.82
N LEU A 129 8.62 5.55 17.54
CA LEU A 129 9.59 6.13 16.62
C LEU A 129 9.92 7.60 16.95
N ALA A 130 8.96 8.35 17.48
CA ALA A 130 9.17 9.72 17.94
C ALA A 130 10.26 9.83 19.04
N LYS A 131 10.45 8.80 19.89
CA LYS A 131 11.54 8.77 20.90
C LYS A 131 12.94 8.85 20.28
N TYR A 132 13.06 8.48 19.00
CA TYR A 132 14.30 8.47 18.24
C TYR A 132 14.36 9.59 17.20
N ASN A 133 13.48 10.61 17.31
CA ASN A 133 13.33 11.72 16.36
C ASN A 133 13.09 11.19 14.94
N ILE A 134 12.12 10.29 14.79
CA ILE A 134 11.69 9.73 13.50
C ILE A 134 10.21 10.07 13.33
N HIS A 135 9.90 10.77 12.24
CA HIS A 135 8.54 11.11 11.85
C HIS A 135 7.95 9.95 11.05
N ALA A 136 7.04 9.20 11.67
CA ALA A 136 6.45 8.00 11.08
C ALA A 136 4.99 8.18 10.60
N HIS A 137 4.49 9.42 10.62
CA HIS A 137 3.15 9.72 10.12
C HIS A 137 3.02 9.29 8.65
N ASN A 138 1.86 8.74 8.28
CA ASN A 138 1.58 8.24 6.93
C ASN A 138 2.44 7.04 6.48
N SER A 139 3.04 6.29 7.42
CA SER A 139 3.75 5.03 7.13
C SER A 139 3.07 3.82 7.78
N GLY A 140 3.05 2.70 7.05
CA GLY A 140 2.58 1.41 7.58
C GLY A 140 3.63 0.69 8.43
N GLY A 141 4.90 0.96 8.16
CA GLY A 141 6.08 0.49 8.87
C GLY A 141 7.33 1.21 8.35
N MET A 142 8.45 1.01 9.03
CA MET A 142 9.76 1.55 8.66
C MET A 142 10.87 0.61 9.12
N PHE A 143 11.83 0.34 8.24
CA PHE A 143 13.17 -0.08 8.62
C PHE A 143 13.98 1.13 9.07
N VAL A 144 14.44 1.07 10.32
CA VAL A 144 15.20 2.14 10.96
C VAL A 144 16.63 1.68 11.19
N TYR A 145 17.56 2.51 10.77
CA TYR A 145 18.98 2.39 11.12
C TYR A 145 19.50 3.72 11.70
N LYS A 146 19.61 3.79 13.02
CA LYS A 146 20.25 4.88 13.79
C LYS A 146 21.20 4.29 14.84
N GLN A 147 22.07 5.13 15.41
CA GLN A 147 23.07 4.71 16.41
C GLN A 147 22.46 3.92 17.59
N ASN A 148 21.24 4.28 18.02
CA ASN A 148 20.55 3.68 19.17
C ASN A 148 19.30 2.87 18.80
N LEU A 149 19.01 2.65 17.52
CA LEU A 149 17.87 1.85 17.07
C LEU A 149 18.15 1.25 15.70
N LYS A 150 18.14 -0.08 15.61
CA LYS A 150 18.28 -0.83 14.35
C LYS A 150 17.18 -1.87 14.30
N CYS A 151 16.07 -1.58 13.64
CA CYS A 151 14.90 -2.46 13.64
C CYS A 151 13.93 -2.21 12.50
N LEU A 152 13.09 -3.20 12.24
CA LEU A 152 11.85 -3.02 11.48
C LEU A 152 10.74 -2.72 12.48
N ALA A 153 10.04 -1.59 12.35
CA ALA A 153 8.89 -1.25 13.19
C ALA A 153 7.63 -1.13 12.33
N LEU A 154 6.50 -1.68 12.77
CA LEU A 154 5.22 -1.58 12.04
C LEU A 154 4.01 -1.73 12.97
N TRP A 155 2.85 -1.28 12.51
CA TRP A 155 1.58 -1.46 13.22
C TRP A 155 0.55 -2.23 12.37
N ILE A 156 -0.21 -3.13 13.00
CA ILE A 156 -1.12 -4.03 12.26
C ILE A 156 -2.59 -3.66 12.40
N GLY A 157 -3.06 -3.27 13.60
CA GLY A 157 -4.48 -3.02 13.88
C GLY A 157 -5.40 -4.10 13.30
N ASP A 158 -6.45 -3.64 12.63
CA ASP A 158 -7.43 -4.48 11.93
C ASP A 158 -7.12 -4.66 10.42
N LYS A 159 -5.89 -4.36 9.98
CA LYS A 159 -5.52 -4.52 8.56
C LYS A 159 -5.64 -5.99 8.13
N PRO A 160 -6.06 -6.25 6.88
CA PRO A 160 -5.91 -7.56 6.27
C PRO A 160 -4.48 -8.07 6.39
N MET A 161 -4.32 -9.37 6.63
CA MET A 161 -3.00 -9.98 6.80
C MET A 161 -2.13 -9.78 5.56
N ARG A 162 -2.73 -9.75 4.36
CA ARG A 162 -2.03 -9.43 3.12
C ARG A 162 -1.28 -8.09 3.18
N ASP A 163 -1.93 -7.05 3.70
CA ASP A 163 -1.35 -5.70 3.75
C ASP A 163 -0.25 -5.61 4.80
N VAL A 164 -0.41 -6.34 5.92
CA VAL A 164 0.66 -6.49 6.92
C VAL A 164 1.88 -7.20 6.32
N LYS A 165 1.66 -8.28 5.56
CA LYS A 165 2.73 -9.01 4.86
C LYS A 165 3.43 -8.14 3.82
N ALA A 166 2.70 -7.36 3.04
CA ALA A 166 3.27 -6.43 2.07
C ALA A 166 4.27 -5.46 2.74
N VAL A 167 3.88 -4.84 3.87
CA VAL A 167 4.78 -3.96 4.65
C VAL A 167 5.98 -4.72 5.21
N LEU A 168 5.76 -5.92 5.77
CA LEU A 168 6.87 -6.76 6.27
C LEU A 168 7.85 -7.16 5.17
N GLN A 169 7.36 -7.43 3.96
CA GLN A 169 8.18 -7.76 2.80
C GLN A 169 9.00 -6.55 2.37
N HIS A 170 8.37 -5.38 2.23
CA HIS A 170 9.01 -4.12 1.87
C HIS A 170 10.10 -3.73 2.86
N GLU A 171 9.75 -3.54 4.13
CA GLU A 171 10.69 -3.11 5.17
C GLU A 171 11.69 -4.23 5.52
N GLY A 172 11.27 -5.48 5.41
CA GLY A 172 12.13 -6.65 5.59
C GLY A 172 13.21 -6.75 4.52
N PHE A 173 12.93 -6.31 3.29
CA PHE A 173 13.94 -6.22 2.24
C PHE A 173 15.02 -5.19 2.60
N HIS A 174 14.65 -3.99 3.05
CA HIS A 174 15.62 -3.00 3.51
C HIS A 174 16.45 -3.52 4.69
N GLN A 175 15.78 -4.16 5.67
CA GLN A 175 16.47 -4.75 6.81
C GLN A 175 17.44 -5.87 6.38
N PHE A 176 17.04 -6.73 5.45
CA PHE A 176 17.89 -7.81 4.94
C PHE A 176 19.10 -7.25 4.18
N THR A 177 18.87 -6.36 3.22
CA THR A 177 19.95 -5.80 2.39
C THR A 177 20.97 -5.04 3.23
N TRP A 178 20.51 -4.23 4.19
CA TRP A 178 21.38 -3.52 5.11
C TRP A 178 22.30 -4.46 5.91
N ASN A 179 21.77 -5.58 6.40
CA ASN A 179 22.53 -6.50 7.26
C ASN A 179 23.42 -7.47 6.47
N TYR A 180 23.08 -7.81 5.23
CA TYR A 180 23.70 -8.94 4.53
C TYR A 180 24.30 -8.62 3.16
N ILE A 181 23.86 -7.56 2.47
CA ILE A 181 24.35 -7.17 1.13
C ILE A 181 25.13 -5.84 1.17
N GLY A 182 24.91 -5.03 2.20
CA GLY A 182 25.55 -3.72 2.36
C GLY A 182 24.74 -2.57 1.76
N ASN A 183 25.29 -1.36 1.87
CA ASN A 183 24.53 -0.12 1.79
C ASN A 183 24.82 0.70 0.53
N ASN A 184 25.39 0.06 -0.49
CA ASN A 184 25.81 0.71 -1.73
C ASN A 184 24.70 0.67 -2.81
N LEU A 185 23.50 0.15 -2.48
CA LEU A 185 22.37 0.16 -3.40
C LEU A 185 21.89 1.60 -3.64
N PRO A 186 21.82 2.06 -4.90
CA PRO A 186 21.16 3.33 -5.23
C PRO A 186 19.72 3.35 -4.75
N VAL A 187 19.24 4.52 -4.32
CA VAL A 187 17.90 4.67 -3.72
C VAL A 187 16.79 4.13 -4.63
N TRP A 188 16.82 4.42 -5.92
CA TRP A 188 15.82 3.92 -6.87
C TRP A 188 15.77 2.39 -6.95
N MET A 189 16.92 1.72 -6.84
CA MET A 189 17.02 0.26 -6.94
C MET A 189 16.59 -0.38 -5.63
N ASN A 190 17.00 0.20 -4.49
CA ASN A 190 16.62 -0.27 -3.17
C ASN A 190 15.09 -0.21 -2.99
N GLU A 191 14.48 0.93 -3.28
CA GLU A 191 13.02 1.13 -3.20
C GLU A 191 12.27 0.34 -4.27
N GLY A 192 12.81 0.26 -5.48
CA GLY A 192 12.21 -0.51 -6.57
C GLY A 192 12.19 -2.02 -6.28
N LEU A 193 13.26 -2.56 -5.69
CA LEU A 193 13.31 -3.97 -5.25
C LEU A 193 12.41 -4.22 -4.03
N ALA A 194 12.35 -3.30 -3.06
CA ALA A 194 11.44 -3.38 -1.93
C ALA A 194 9.98 -3.48 -2.41
N GLN A 195 9.57 -2.59 -3.33
CA GLN A 195 8.25 -2.64 -3.99
C GLN A 195 8.05 -3.92 -4.83
N TYR A 196 9.10 -4.44 -5.46
CA TYR A 196 9.01 -5.69 -6.23
C TYR A 196 8.73 -6.91 -5.33
N PHE A 197 9.34 -6.95 -4.14
CA PHE A 197 9.09 -7.99 -3.15
C PHE A 197 7.81 -7.75 -2.33
N GLU A 198 7.37 -6.51 -2.17
CA GLU A 198 6.07 -6.15 -1.58
C GLU A 198 4.91 -6.85 -2.30
N ASP A 199 4.96 -6.94 -3.62
CA ASP A 199 3.93 -7.61 -4.42
C ASP A 199 4.03 -9.14 -4.44
N ALA A 200 5.12 -9.70 -3.90
CA ALA A 200 5.37 -11.13 -3.96
C ALA A 200 4.44 -11.90 -3.02
N VAL A 201 4.15 -13.14 -3.41
CA VAL A 201 3.26 -14.04 -2.66
C VAL A 201 4.00 -15.32 -2.35
N ILE A 202 3.98 -15.76 -1.09
CA ILE A 202 4.45 -17.09 -0.71
C ILE A 202 3.28 -18.08 -0.76
N THR A 203 3.42 -19.11 -1.59
CA THR A 203 2.52 -20.28 -1.64
C THR A 203 3.36 -21.56 -1.67
N ASP A 204 2.99 -22.55 -0.85
CA ASP A 204 3.71 -23.83 -0.74
C ASP A 204 5.24 -23.66 -0.53
N GLY A 205 5.63 -22.72 0.34
CA GLY A 205 7.03 -22.42 0.64
C GLY A 205 7.82 -21.80 -0.52
N THR A 206 7.15 -21.42 -1.62
CA THR A 206 7.78 -20.81 -2.80
C THR A 206 7.33 -19.37 -2.95
N LEU A 207 8.29 -18.46 -3.09
CA LEU A 207 8.02 -17.07 -3.44
C LEU A 207 7.65 -16.95 -4.92
N ARG A 208 6.46 -16.40 -5.18
CA ARG A 208 5.99 -16.00 -6.50
C ARG A 208 6.18 -14.49 -6.62
N THR A 209 7.13 -14.09 -7.47
CA THR A 209 7.41 -12.68 -7.78
C THR A 209 6.85 -12.32 -9.16
N GLY A 210 6.83 -11.02 -9.47
CA GLY A 210 6.36 -10.53 -10.77
C GLY A 210 4.84 -10.41 -10.89
N LEU A 211 4.10 -10.65 -9.80
CA LEU A 211 2.69 -10.28 -9.68
C LEU A 211 2.64 -8.76 -9.66
N ALA A 212 2.15 -8.14 -10.72
CA ALA A 212 2.22 -6.68 -10.85
C ALA A 212 1.00 -6.04 -10.20
N ASP A 213 1.20 -5.17 -9.20
CA ASP A 213 0.09 -4.38 -8.67
C ASP A 213 -0.57 -3.56 -9.78
N ILE A 214 -1.89 -3.63 -9.82
CA ILE A 214 -2.67 -3.07 -10.90
C ILE A 214 -2.72 -1.54 -10.80
N ASN A 215 -2.80 -1.00 -9.60
CA ASN A 215 -2.84 0.45 -9.41
C ASN A 215 -1.49 1.07 -9.76
N ARG A 216 -0.39 0.44 -9.36
CA ARG A 216 0.97 0.83 -9.72
C ARG A 216 1.19 0.74 -11.22
N THR A 217 0.75 -0.33 -11.87
CA THR A 217 0.81 -0.47 -13.35
C THR A 217 -0.01 0.60 -14.07
N LYS A 218 -1.22 0.90 -13.59
CA LYS A 218 -2.07 2.00 -14.12
C LYS A 218 -1.38 3.36 -13.95
N LEU A 219 -0.80 3.62 -12.77
CA LEU A 219 -0.07 4.86 -12.48
C LEU A 219 1.14 5.03 -13.39
N VAL A 220 1.94 3.98 -13.56
CA VAL A 220 3.10 4.00 -14.47
C VAL A 220 2.69 4.30 -15.91
N LYS A 221 1.64 3.64 -16.42
CA LYS A 221 1.10 3.93 -17.76
C LYS A 221 0.61 5.37 -17.88
N LEU A 222 -0.06 5.89 -16.86
CA LEU A 222 -0.51 7.27 -16.83
C LEU A 222 0.69 8.23 -16.90
N MET A 223 1.70 8.02 -16.05
CA MET A 223 2.93 8.82 -16.02
C MET A 223 3.63 8.84 -17.38
N VAL A 224 3.77 7.69 -18.04
CA VAL A 224 4.41 7.61 -19.36
C VAL A 224 3.58 8.31 -20.44
N ARG A 225 2.24 8.16 -20.43
CA ARG A 225 1.35 8.81 -21.40
C ARG A 225 1.30 10.32 -21.25
N SER A 226 1.33 10.81 -20.01
CA SER A 226 1.31 12.25 -19.72
C SER A 226 2.69 12.87 -19.65
N ASN A 227 3.77 12.10 -19.91
CA ASN A 227 5.15 12.53 -19.74
C ASN A 227 5.46 13.11 -18.35
N HIS A 228 4.83 12.55 -17.30
CA HIS A 228 5.01 12.93 -15.90
C HIS A 228 5.80 11.85 -15.14
N PHE A 229 7.04 11.61 -15.58
CA PHE A 229 8.01 10.73 -14.93
C PHE A 229 9.37 11.43 -14.89
N LEU A 230 10.25 11.05 -13.96
CA LEU A 230 11.61 11.60 -13.91
C LEU A 230 12.49 10.96 -15.00
N PRO A 231 13.34 11.72 -15.71
CA PRO A 231 14.32 11.13 -16.60
C PRO A 231 15.20 10.11 -15.85
N PHE A 232 15.59 9.01 -16.50
CA PHE A 232 16.41 7.96 -15.91
C PHE A 232 17.68 8.51 -15.23
N PRO A 233 18.47 9.41 -15.85
CA PRO A 233 19.60 10.02 -15.17
C PRO A 233 19.20 10.72 -13.85
N ALA A 234 18.08 11.45 -13.84
CA ALA A 234 17.66 12.21 -12.66
C ALA A 234 17.23 11.31 -11.49
N ILE A 235 16.48 10.23 -11.73
CA ILE A 235 16.09 9.30 -10.66
C ILE A 235 17.25 8.40 -10.23
N MET A 236 18.14 8.02 -11.16
CA MET A 236 19.26 7.13 -10.85
C MET A 236 20.38 7.82 -10.08
N ASP A 237 20.61 9.11 -10.33
CA ASP A 237 21.62 9.92 -9.65
C ASP A 237 21.04 10.63 -8.39
N MET A 238 19.76 10.39 -8.06
CA MET A 238 19.10 10.99 -6.90
C MET A 238 19.74 10.53 -5.59
N SER A 239 20.07 11.48 -4.72
CA SER A 239 20.56 11.20 -3.37
C SER A 239 19.43 10.70 -2.45
N HIS A 240 19.78 10.00 -1.37
CA HIS A 240 18.81 9.60 -0.35
C HIS A 240 18.12 10.80 0.30
N ASP A 241 18.86 11.91 0.52
CA ASP A 241 18.31 13.13 1.10
C ASP A 241 17.29 13.79 0.18
N ASP A 242 17.54 13.85 -1.13
CA ASP A 242 16.60 14.44 -2.08
C ASP A 242 15.37 13.56 -2.28
N TRP A 243 15.55 12.23 -2.30
CA TRP A 243 14.45 11.28 -2.26
C TRP A 243 13.56 11.51 -1.03
N SER A 244 14.17 11.57 0.16
CA SER A 244 13.47 11.79 1.44
C SER A 244 12.71 13.12 1.48
N LYS A 245 13.30 14.21 0.94
CA LYS A 245 12.63 15.51 0.80
C LYS A 245 11.37 15.40 -0.05
N ILE A 246 11.41 14.70 -1.19
CA ILE A 246 10.23 14.49 -2.04
C ILE A 246 9.15 13.73 -1.27
N LEU A 247 9.52 12.63 -0.59
CA LEU A 247 8.58 11.82 0.18
C LEU A 247 7.84 12.64 1.25
N SER A 248 8.55 13.54 1.94
CA SER A 248 7.99 14.35 3.02
C SER A 248 7.15 15.55 2.56
N SER A 249 7.32 16.00 1.32
CA SER A 249 6.76 17.27 0.84
C SER A 249 5.53 17.11 -0.07
N ASP A 250 5.43 15.99 -0.80
CA ASP A 250 4.39 15.79 -1.80
C ASP A 250 4.03 14.30 -1.92
N PRO A 251 2.92 13.85 -1.30
CA PRO A 251 2.48 12.45 -1.34
C PRO A 251 2.19 11.91 -2.75
N ASP A 252 1.75 12.78 -3.66
CA ASP A 252 1.46 12.40 -5.04
C ASP A 252 2.77 12.18 -5.81
N GLN A 253 3.79 13.02 -5.60
CA GLN A 253 5.12 12.78 -6.15
C GLN A 253 5.80 11.57 -5.51
N ALA A 254 5.64 11.36 -4.21
CA ALA A 254 6.13 10.16 -3.52
C ALA A 254 5.59 8.88 -4.19
N SER A 255 4.29 8.82 -4.40
CA SER A 255 3.62 7.69 -5.05
C SER A 255 4.14 7.45 -6.48
N ARG A 256 4.37 8.52 -7.25
CA ARG A 256 4.96 8.44 -8.59
C ARG A 256 6.40 7.95 -8.57
N LEU A 257 7.20 8.42 -7.61
CA LEU A 257 8.61 8.07 -7.46
C LEU A 257 8.78 6.57 -7.15
N TYR A 258 8.00 6.06 -6.19
CA TYR A 258 7.93 4.63 -5.89
C TYR A 258 7.45 3.80 -7.09
N ALA A 259 6.38 4.22 -7.75
CA ALA A 259 5.84 3.51 -8.91
C ALA A 259 6.84 3.46 -10.08
N GLN A 260 7.57 4.56 -10.30
CA GLN A 260 8.61 4.61 -11.32
C GLN A 260 9.77 3.67 -10.96
N ALA A 261 10.33 3.76 -9.75
CA ALA A 261 11.41 2.90 -9.29
C ALA A 261 11.07 1.40 -9.38
N TRP A 262 9.88 1.01 -8.92
CA TRP A 262 9.35 -0.34 -9.09
C TRP A 262 9.31 -0.73 -10.57
N SER A 263 8.78 0.12 -11.44
CA SER A 263 8.63 -0.24 -12.86
C SER A 263 9.96 -0.33 -13.60
N MET A 264 10.98 0.41 -13.16
CA MET A 264 12.34 0.29 -13.68
C MET A 264 12.93 -1.06 -13.30
N VAL A 265 12.83 -1.46 -12.04
CA VAL A 265 13.26 -2.79 -11.58
C VAL A 265 12.47 -3.91 -12.28
N TYR A 266 11.16 -3.78 -12.35
CA TYR A 266 10.28 -4.73 -13.04
C TYR A 266 10.66 -4.87 -14.52
N PHE A 267 10.97 -3.76 -15.20
CA PHE A 267 11.49 -3.75 -16.57
C PHE A 267 12.82 -4.50 -16.68
N LEU A 268 13.80 -4.23 -15.81
CA LEU A 268 15.09 -4.92 -15.84
C LEU A 268 14.95 -6.43 -15.59
N ILE A 269 13.95 -6.85 -14.81
CA ILE A 269 13.73 -8.28 -14.51
C ILE A 269 12.91 -8.99 -15.57
N HIS A 270 11.89 -8.34 -16.15
CA HIS A 270 10.85 -9.02 -16.94
C HIS A 270 10.82 -8.64 -18.42
N HIS A 271 11.47 -7.54 -18.83
CA HIS A 271 11.55 -7.17 -20.24
C HIS A 271 12.24 -8.28 -21.04
N ASP A 272 11.79 -8.47 -22.29
CA ASP A 272 12.46 -9.36 -23.23
C ASP A 272 12.55 -10.80 -22.71
N ASP A 273 11.44 -11.32 -22.18
CA ASP A 273 11.31 -12.64 -21.55
C ASP A 273 12.31 -12.86 -20.40
N GLY A 274 12.65 -11.78 -19.70
CA GLY A 274 13.54 -11.79 -18.54
C GLY A 274 15.01 -12.00 -18.86
N ARG A 275 15.44 -11.72 -20.10
CA ARG A 275 16.85 -11.79 -20.53
C ARG A 275 17.81 -11.04 -19.60
N ASN A 276 17.35 -9.94 -18.99
CA ASN A 276 18.15 -9.10 -18.10
C ASN A 276 18.10 -9.49 -16.62
N ALA A 277 17.30 -10.50 -16.22
CA ALA A 277 17.20 -10.90 -14.82
C ALA A 277 18.56 -11.34 -14.22
N SER A 278 19.39 -12.02 -15.02
CA SER A 278 20.75 -12.40 -14.59
C SER A 278 21.68 -11.19 -14.43
N ASN A 279 21.48 -10.13 -15.23
CA ASN A 279 22.25 -8.90 -15.14
C ASN A 279 21.90 -8.10 -13.88
N VAL A 280 20.64 -8.14 -13.42
CA VAL A 280 20.26 -7.61 -12.09
C VAL A 280 21.07 -8.30 -10.99
N ASN A 281 21.22 -9.62 -11.02
CA ASN A 281 22.02 -10.33 -10.02
C ASN A 281 23.51 -9.96 -10.10
N LYS A 282 24.07 -9.81 -11.31
CA LYS A 282 25.45 -9.34 -11.50
C LYS A 282 25.65 -7.93 -10.94
N TYR A 283 24.69 -7.05 -11.17
CA TYR A 283 24.75 -5.68 -10.66
C TYR A 283 24.76 -5.67 -9.13
N LEU A 284 23.84 -6.41 -8.50
CA LEU A 284 23.83 -6.54 -7.04
C LEU A 284 25.12 -7.16 -6.48
N ALA A 285 25.74 -8.08 -7.22
CA ALA A 285 27.04 -8.64 -6.85
C ALA A 285 28.17 -7.59 -6.89
N ALA A 286 28.25 -6.80 -7.96
CA ALA A 286 29.22 -5.71 -8.08
C ALA A 286 29.07 -4.69 -6.94
N LEU A 287 27.82 -4.30 -6.63
CA LEU A 287 27.53 -3.39 -5.52
C LEU A 287 27.98 -3.95 -4.16
N ASN A 288 27.74 -5.24 -3.92
CA ASN A 288 28.17 -5.95 -2.71
C ASN A 288 29.70 -6.04 -2.59
N SER A 289 30.41 -6.10 -3.72
CA SER A 289 31.88 -6.05 -3.79
C SER A 289 32.46 -4.65 -3.56
N GLY A 290 31.61 -3.62 -3.48
CA GLY A 290 32.01 -2.23 -3.26
C GLY A 290 32.25 -1.43 -4.53
N ASP A 291 31.90 -1.98 -5.70
CA ASP A 291 32.06 -1.29 -6.97
C ASP A 291 31.16 -0.05 -7.05
N ASN A 292 31.56 0.94 -7.87
CA ASN A 292 30.79 2.15 -8.03
C ASN A 292 29.42 1.83 -8.66
N PRO A 293 28.29 2.29 -8.08
CA PRO A 293 26.98 1.92 -8.59
C PRO A 293 26.67 2.43 -9.99
N LYS A 294 27.21 3.59 -10.37
CA LYS A 294 27.01 4.18 -11.70
C LYS A 294 27.83 3.42 -12.73
N ASP A 295 29.12 3.24 -12.49
CA ASP A 295 30.02 2.58 -13.44
C ASP A 295 29.58 1.13 -13.68
N SER A 296 29.25 0.40 -12.61
CA SER A 296 28.74 -0.98 -12.69
C SER A 296 27.43 -1.08 -13.48
N PHE A 297 26.55 -0.09 -13.36
CA PHE A 297 25.29 -0.09 -14.12
C PHE A 297 25.55 0.11 -15.61
N GLU A 298 26.45 1.04 -15.95
CA GLU A 298 26.78 1.37 -17.32
C GLU A 298 27.48 0.21 -18.04
N GLU A 299 28.34 -0.53 -17.32
CA GLU A 299 28.98 -1.75 -17.82
C GLU A 299 27.98 -2.90 -18.05
N ILE A 300 27.06 -3.13 -17.11
CA ILE A 300 26.20 -4.31 -17.11
C ILE A 300 24.96 -4.13 -17.99
N PHE A 301 24.37 -2.94 -18.01
CA PHE A 301 23.11 -2.67 -18.69
C PHE A 301 23.28 -1.81 -19.93
N SER A 302 23.73 -0.57 -19.76
CA SER A 302 23.92 0.39 -20.85
C SER A 302 24.48 1.71 -20.30
N SER A 303 25.46 2.28 -21.00
CA SER A 303 25.90 3.67 -20.79
C SER A 303 24.91 4.69 -21.34
N ASP A 304 24.09 4.34 -22.34
CA ASP A 304 22.99 5.19 -22.83
C ASP A 304 21.73 4.96 -21.99
N ARG A 305 21.64 5.66 -20.86
CA ARG A 305 20.45 5.67 -19.98
C ARG A 305 19.21 6.23 -20.67
N GLY A 306 19.38 7.10 -21.68
CA GLY A 306 18.28 7.65 -22.47
C GLY A 306 17.67 6.60 -23.40
N HIS A 307 18.49 5.74 -23.99
CA HIS A 307 18.01 4.58 -24.73
C HIS A 307 17.26 3.61 -23.84
N LEU A 308 17.82 3.29 -22.67
CA LEU A 308 17.17 2.40 -21.70
C LEU A 308 15.82 2.95 -21.23
N GLN A 309 15.73 4.27 -20.99
CA GLN A 309 14.47 4.93 -20.68
C GLN A 309 13.43 4.74 -21.80
N ARG A 310 13.82 4.91 -23.08
CA ARG A 310 12.89 4.71 -24.20
C ARG A 310 12.41 3.26 -24.30
N GLN A 311 13.26 2.29 -23.99
CA GLN A 311 12.85 0.88 -23.90
C GLN A 311 11.86 0.65 -22.75
N TRP A 312 12.17 1.18 -21.56
CA TRP A 312 11.28 1.15 -20.41
C TRP A 312 9.91 1.78 -20.70
N GLN A 313 9.86 2.94 -21.37
CA GLN A 313 8.60 3.60 -21.74
C GLN A 313 7.74 2.69 -22.63
N ARG A 314 8.34 2.06 -23.65
CA ARG A 314 7.61 1.10 -24.52
C ARG A 314 7.11 -0.08 -23.70
N PHE A 315 7.97 -0.66 -22.86
CA PHE A 315 7.62 -1.76 -21.99
C PHE A 315 6.45 -1.40 -21.06
N ALA A 316 6.54 -0.28 -20.34
CA ALA A 316 5.52 0.24 -19.44
C ALA A 316 4.15 0.39 -20.11
N LEU A 317 4.10 0.89 -21.35
CA LEU A 317 2.86 1.01 -22.11
C LEU A 317 2.26 -0.35 -22.50
N THR A 318 3.10 -1.36 -22.71
CA THR A 318 2.68 -2.73 -23.08
C THR A 318 2.50 -3.67 -21.89
N MET A 319 2.97 -3.30 -20.70
CA MET A 319 2.90 -4.09 -19.48
C MET A 319 1.47 -4.56 -19.25
N ARG A 320 1.27 -5.87 -19.08
CA ARG A 320 -0.04 -6.44 -18.76
C ARG A 320 0.01 -6.95 -17.34
N ASN A 321 -1.09 -6.75 -16.61
CA ASN A 321 -1.26 -7.40 -15.33
C ASN A 321 -1.35 -8.90 -15.58
N ASP A 322 -0.72 -9.68 -14.72
CA ASP A 322 -0.81 -11.12 -14.78
C ASP A 322 -2.25 -11.58 -14.41
N PRO A 323 -2.66 -12.80 -14.82
CA PRO A 323 -4.01 -13.27 -14.56
C PRO A 323 -4.37 -13.39 -13.07
N VAL A 324 -3.39 -13.61 -12.18
CA VAL A 324 -3.60 -13.72 -10.73
C VAL A 324 -3.98 -12.35 -10.18
N SER A 325 -3.21 -11.32 -10.50
CA SER A 325 -3.48 -9.94 -10.08
C SER A 325 -4.80 -9.44 -10.66
N GLU A 326 -5.10 -9.74 -11.93
CA GLU A 326 -6.38 -9.38 -12.59
C GLU A 326 -7.58 -10.04 -11.88
N ALA A 327 -7.45 -11.32 -11.51
CA ALA A 327 -8.47 -12.02 -10.75
C ALA A 327 -8.65 -11.44 -9.34
N ALA A 328 -7.56 -11.15 -8.64
CA ALA A 328 -7.59 -10.59 -7.28
C ALA A 328 -8.24 -9.20 -7.23
N GLU A 329 -8.00 -8.33 -8.22
CA GLU A 329 -8.65 -7.02 -8.33
C GLU A 329 -10.16 -7.16 -8.58
N ARG A 330 -10.56 -8.06 -9.49
CA ARG A 330 -11.98 -8.35 -9.74
C ARG A 330 -12.69 -8.89 -8.50
N MET A 331 -12.03 -9.79 -7.75
CA MET A 331 -12.55 -10.26 -6.47
C MET A 331 -12.74 -9.12 -5.46
N GLN A 332 -11.81 -8.16 -5.40
CA GLN A 332 -11.97 -6.98 -4.55
C GLN A 332 -13.19 -6.15 -4.97
N TYR A 333 -13.41 -5.92 -6.26
CA TYR A 333 -14.63 -5.25 -6.74
C TYR A 333 -15.90 -6.01 -6.38
N LEU A 334 -15.93 -7.33 -6.61
CA LEU A 334 -17.06 -8.17 -6.24
C LEU A 334 -17.32 -8.13 -4.72
N SER A 335 -16.25 -8.08 -3.90
CA SER A 335 -16.37 -8.02 -2.44
C SER A 335 -17.12 -6.77 -1.96
N VAL A 336 -16.97 -5.62 -2.62
CA VAL A 336 -17.69 -4.40 -2.26
C VAL A 336 -19.21 -4.63 -2.36
N ALA A 337 -19.64 -5.25 -3.46
CA ALA A 337 -21.05 -5.57 -3.69
C ALA A 337 -21.57 -6.64 -2.72
N LEU A 338 -20.80 -7.71 -2.50
CA LEU A 338 -21.16 -8.78 -1.57
C LEU A 338 -21.34 -8.27 -0.13
N ARG A 339 -20.44 -7.39 0.33
CA ARG A 339 -20.56 -6.74 1.64
C ARG A 339 -21.80 -5.87 1.74
N HIS A 340 -22.12 -5.13 0.67
CA HIS A 340 -23.34 -4.33 0.60
C HIS A 340 -24.60 -5.20 0.68
N PHE A 341 -24.68 -6.27 -0.12
CA PHE A 341 -25.82 -7.19 -0.06
C PHE A 341 -25.98 -7.84 1.32
N GLN A 342 -24.87 -8.23 1.95
CA GLN A 342 -24.89 -8.76 3.31
C GLN A 342 -25.43 -7.75 4.32
N SER A 343 -25.00 -6.48 4.25
CA SER A 343 -25.48 -5.45 5.19
C SER A 343 -26.96 -5.10 5.01
N GLN A 344 -27.52 -5.38 3.83
CA GLN A 344 -28.93 -5.19 3.51
C GLN A 344 -29.77 -6.48 3.66
N ASN A 345 -29.19 -7.57 4.18
CA ASN A 345 -29.84 -8.89 4.28
C ASN A 345 -30.39 -9.40 2.93
N ILE A 346 -29.75 -9.03 1.82
CA ILE A 346 -30.11 -9.50 0.47
C ILE A 346 -29.50 -10.88 0.27
N THR A 347 -30.31 -11.85 -0.17
CA THR A 347 -29.84 -13.21 -0.46
C THR A 347 -28.84 -13.21 -1.61
N ILE A 348 -27.60 -13.62 -1.33
CA ILE A 348 -26.52 -13.68 -2.30
C ILE A 348 -26.56 -15.06 -3.01
N PRO A 349 -26.61 -15.09 -4.36
CA PRO A 349 -26.60 -16.35 -5.10
C PRO A 349 -25.23 -17.04 -5.03
N ARG A 350 -25.22 -18.38 -5.18
CA ARG A 350 -23.99 -19.21 -5.22
C ARG A 350 -23.45 -19.48 -6.63
N ASN A 351 -23.89 -18.71 -7.62
CA ASN A 351 -23.48 -18.83 -9.01
C ASN A 351 -23.13 -17.43 -9.54
N ILE A 352 -22.04 -17.33 -10.29
CA ILE A 352 -21.49 -16.04 -10.74
C ILE A 352 -22.41 -15.31 -11.72
N ASP A 353 -23.10 -16.02 -12.62
CA ASP A 353 -24.06 -15.42 -13.54
C ASP A 353 -25.23 -14.83 -12.77
N LYS A 354 -25.76 -15.56 -11.79
CA LYS A 354 -26.83 -15.06 -10.93
C LYS A 354 -26.37 -13.85 -10.11
N LEU A 355 -25.11 -13.82 -9.66
CA LEU A 355 -24.54 -12.66 -8.98
C LEU A 355 -24.45 -11.46 -9.92
N GLN A 356 -24.03 -11.66 -11.17
CA GLN A 356 -24.01 -10.61 -12.19
C GLN A 356 -25.41 -10.02 -12.43
N HIS A 357 -26.43 -10.86 -12.57
CA HIS A 357 -27.81 -10.40 -12.73
C HIS A 357 -28.28 -9.60 -11.50
N LEU A 358 -27.93 -10.04 -10.29
CA LEU A 358 -28.25 -9.33 -9.06
C LEU A 358 -27.56 -7.96 -9.02
N MET A 359 -26.24 -7.90 -9.28
CA MET A 359 -25.48 -6.66 -9.28
C MET A 359 -25.99 -5.66 -10.33
N ARG A 360 -26.37 -6.12 -11.52
CA ARG A 360 -26.99 -5.30 -12.57
C ARG A 360 -28.36 -4.78 -12.16
N ARG A 361 -29.20 -5.65 -11.57
CA ARG A 361 -30.54 -5.27 -11.09
C ARG A 361 -30.48 -4.16 -10.03
N PHE A 362 -29.49 -4.23 -9.14
CA PHE A 362 -29.27 -3.21 -8.11
C PHE A 362 -28.45 -2.00 -8.60
N GLY A 363 -28.01 -1.98 -9.86
CA GLY A 363 -27.24 -0.87 -10.41
C GLY A 363 -25.94 -0.62 -9.66
N ILE A 364 -25.23 -1.67 -9.24
CA ILE A 364 -24.01 -1.52 -8.44
C ILE A 364 -22.94 -0.79 -9.25
N GLU A 365 -22.41 0.28 -8.66
CA GLU A 365 -21.28 1.05 -9.16
C GLU A 365 -20.25 1.19 -8.05
N VAL A 366 -18.98 0.93 -8.40
CA VAL A 366 -17.85 1.13 -7.50
C VAL A 366 -17.00 2.25 -8.07
N SER A 367 -16.92 3.35 -7.34
CA SER A 367 -16.12 4.51 -7.71
C SER A 367 -14.98 4.71 -6.72
N TRP A 368 -13.82 5.08 -7.22
CA TRP A 368 -12.71 5.54 -6.39
C TRP A 368 -12.04 6.74 -7.05
N THR A 369 -11.55 7.65 -6.23
CA THR A 369 -10.83 8.83 -6.67
C THR A 369 -9.35 8.62 -6.43
N SER A 370 -8.54 8.76 -7.48
CA SER A 370 -7.08 8.77 -7.39
C SER A 370 -6.57 9.92 -8.25
N ASN A 371 -5.66 10.73 -7.71
CA ASN A 371 -5.05 11.88 -8.40
C ASN A 371 -6.09 12.80 -9.08
N ASN A 372 -7.13 13.20 -8.35
CA ASN A 372 -8.27 14.01 -8.83
C ASN A 372 -9.05 13.41 -10.02
N THR A 373 -8.85 12.12 -10.31
CA THR A 373 -9.60 11.39 -11.34
C THR A 373 -10.49 10.35 -10.67
N THR A 374 -11.80 10.45 -10.87
CA THR A 374 -12.74 9.42 -10.43
C THR A 374 -12.77 8.32 -11.50
N GLN A 375 -12.43 7.10 -11.10
CA GLN A 375 -12.69 5.91 -11.89
C GLN A 375 -13.96 5.24 -11.36
N THR A 376 -14.85 4.88 -12.28
CA THR A 376 -16.11 4.19 -11.95
C THR A 376 -16.16 2.88 -12.74
N ILE A 377 -16.38 1.80 -12.03
CA ILE A 377 -16.69 0.49 -12.59
C ILE A 377 -18.14 0.18 -12.29
N THR A 378 -18.88 -0.23 -13.32
CA THR A 378 -20.30 -0.56 -13.21
C THR A 378 -20.51 -2.06 -13.35
N ALA A 379 -21.55 -2.58 -12.68
CA ALA A 379 -21.95 -3.99 -12.77
C ALA A 379 -22.27 -4.48 -14.19
N ASN A 380 -22.38 -3.57 -15.16
CA ASN A 380 -22.64 -3.89 -16.55
C ASN A 380 -21.41 -4.49 -17.26
N ASP A 381 -20.19 -4.20 -16.80
CA ASP A 381 -18.97 -4.74 -17.40
C ASP A 381 -18.89 -6.26 -17.20
N PRO A 382 -19.05 -7.08 -18.26
CA PRO A 382 -19.03 -8.54 -18.12
C PRO A 382 -17.66 -9.08 -17.70
N ARG A 383 -16.57 -8.31 -17.87
CA ARG A 383 -15.22 -8.73 -17.52
C ARG A 383 -15.03 -8.88 -16.01
N LEU A 384 -15.84 -8.22 -15.19
CA LEU A 384 -15.76 -8.29 -13.72
C LEU A 384 -16.08 -9.68 -13.16
N TYR A 385 -16.81 -10.49 -13.93
CA TYR A 385 -17.36 -11.77 -13.50
C TYR A 385 -16.56 -12.97 -14.01
N THR A 386 -15.48 -12.72 -14.74
CA THR A 386 -14.60 -13.74 -15.30
C THR A 386 -13.15 -13.40 -14.97
N PHE A 387 -12.23 -14.34 -15.20
CA PHE A 387 -10.78 -14.12 -15.22
C PHE A 387 -10.17 -14.88 -16.39
N LYS A 388 -8.88 -14.69 -16.67
CA LYS A 388 -8.19 -15.42 -17.73
C LYS A 388 -7.48 -16.64 -17.17
N ARG A 389 -7.72 -17.82 -17.73
CA ARG A 389 -7.00 -19.05 -17.46
C ARG A 389 -6.46 -19.62 -18.76
N ASN A 390 -5.14 -19.77 -18.86
CA ASN A 390 -4.47 -20.21 -20.09
C ASN A 390 -4.87 -19.37 -21.32
N GLY A 391 -5.03 -18.06 -21.13
CA GLY A 391 -5.45 -17.12 -22.19
C GLY A 391 -6.95 -17.10 -22.51
N LEU A 392 -7.74 -18.03 -21.96
CA LEU A 392 -9.20 -18.12 -22.20
C LEU A 392 -10.00 -17.55 -21.01
N PRO A 393 -11.20 -17.01 -21.24
CA PRO A 393 -12.12 -16.65 -20.16
C PRO A 393 -12.48 -17.87 -19.30
N ALA A 394 -12.54 -17.67 -17.98
CA ALA A 394 -12.99 -18.63 -16.99
C ALA A 394 -13.82 -17.94 -15.91
N ASP A 395 -14.78 -18.67 -15.36
CA ASP A 395 -15.71 -18.16 -14.36
C ASP A 395 -15.17 -18.30 -12.95
N PHE A 396 -15.47 -17.31 -12.11
CA PHE A 396 -15.24 -17.43 -10.68
C PHE A 396 -16.15 -18.49 -10.05
N ILE A 397 -15.62 -19.25 -9.10
CA ILE A 397 -16.38 -20.22 -8.32
C ILE A 397 -16.79 -19.58 -6.99
N LEU A 398 -18.11 -19.49 -6.75
CA LEU A 398 -18.65 -19.04 -5.46
C LEU A 398 -18.76 -20.23 -4.51
N LEU A 399 -18.06 -20.16 -3.39
CA LEU A 399 -18.04 -21.18 -2.36
C LEU A 399 -18.79 -20.69 -1.11
N ALA A 400 -19.46 -21.60 -0.41
CA ALA A 400 -20.03 -21.29 0.89
C ALA A 400 -18.94 -20.79 1.85
N SER A 401 -19.31 -19.82 2.67
CA SER A 401 -18.47 -19.38 3.78
C SER A 401 -18.56 -20.34 4.95
N PRO A 402 -17.49 -20.46 5.76
CA PRO A 402 -17.49 -21.34 6.94
C PRO A 402 -18.48 -20.90 8.03
N ARG A 403 -18.97 -19.66 7.99
CA ARG A 403 -19.96 -19.10 8.91
C ARG A 403 -21.17 -18.64 8.11
N ASP A 404 -22.37 -18.95 8.60
CA ASP A 404 -23.63 -18.68 7.89
C ASP A 404 -23.89 -17.18 7.67
N ASN A 405 -23.35 -16.32 8.53
CA ASN A 405 -23.50 -14.86 8.46
C ASN A 405 -22.42 -14.15 7.64
N MET A 406 -21.67 -14.88 6.82
CA MET A 406 -20.63 -14.30 5.95
C MET A 406 -21.00 -14.42 4.48
N PRO A 407 -20.65 -13.42 3.64
CA PRO A 407 -20.85 -13.52 2.19
C PRO A 407 -20.08 -14.70 1.61
N PRO A 408 -20.41 -15.21 0.41
CA PRO A 408 -19.67 -16.32 -0.20
C PRO A 408 -18.20 -15.96 -0.44
N ARG A 409 -17.35 -16.99 -0.42
CA ARG A 409 -15.97 -16.91 -0.89
C ARG A 409 -15.94 -16.98 -2.41
N ILE A 410 -14.92 -16.40 -3.03
CA ILE A 410 -14.74 -16.40 -4.49
C ILE A 410 -13.39 -17.03 -4.83
N LEU A 411 -13.35 -18.02 -5.71
CA LEU A 411 -12.13 -18.72 -6.13
C LEU A 411 -11.90 -18.55 -7.63
N ALA A 412 -10.67 -18.19 -8.02
CA ALA A 412 -10.20 -18.26 -9.40
C ALA A 412 -9.37 -19.54 -9.60
N LYS A 413 -10.08 -20.65 -9.82
CA LYS A 413 -9.48 -21.99 -9.90
C LYS A 413 -8.62 -22.17 -11.15
N GLY A 414 -7.42 -22.72 -10.98
CA GLY A 414 -6.46 -23.03 -12.04
C GLY A 414 -5.50 -21.90 -12.37
N LEU A 415 -5.37 -20.90 -11.50
CA LEU A 415 -4.26 -19.94 -11.53
C LEU A 415 -3.12 -20.42 -10.62
N THR A 416 -1.92 -19.83 -10.75
CA THR A 416 -0.79 -20.18 -9.89
C THR A 416 -0.07 -18.92 -9.43
N PRO A 417 -0.21 -18.53 -8.14
CA PRO A 417 -1.05 -19.19 -7.13
C PRO A 417 -2.55 -19.02 -7.41
N GLU A 418 -3.43 -19.85 -6.83
CA GLU A 418 -4.88 -19.63 -6.99
C GLU A 418 -5.34 -18.57 -5.97
N PRO A 419 -5.84 -17.40 -6.41
CA PRO A 419 -6.38 -16.43 -5.48
C PRO A 419 -7.77 -16.86 -5.00
N MET A 420 -8.06 -16.59 -3.73
CA MET A 420 -9.36 -16.79 -3.11
C MET A 420 -9.74 -15.59 -2.24
N LEU A 421 -10.89 -15.00 -2.51
CA LEU A 421 -11.55 -14.06 -1.62
C LEU A 421 -12.12 -14.81 -0.42
N ILE A 422 -11.71 -14.38 0.77
CA ILE A 422 -12.25 -14.80 2.06
C ILE A 422 -12.75 -13.59 2.84
N TRP A 423 -13.41 -13.88 3.96
CA TRP A 423 -13.98 -12.87 4.84
C TRP A 423 -13.45 -13.08 6.25
N HIS A 424 -13.03 -11.98 6.86
CA HIS A 424 -12.69 -11.92 8.27
C HIS A 424 -13.74 -11.11 9.02
N GLN A 425 -13.86 -11.36 10.30
CA GLN A 425 -14.65 -10.54 11.21
C GLN A 425 -13.69 -9.91 12.20
N THR A 426 -13.64 -8.58 12.21
CA THR A 426 -12.84 -7.82 13.18
C THR A 426 -13.38 -8.02 14.60
N PRO A 427 -12.61 -7.71 15.65
CA PRO A 427 -13.12 -7.71 17.03
C PRO A 427 -14.34 -6.81 17.23
N THR A 428 -14.46 -5.74 16.42
CA THR A 428 -15.62 -4.82 16.39
C THR A 428 -16.83 -5.39 15.66
N GLY A 429 -16.75 -6.62 15.14
CA GLY A 429 -17.81 -7.30 14.43
C GLY A 429 -17.93 -6.93 12.94
N GLN A 430 -17.06 -6.06 12.43
CA GLN A 430 -17.05 -5.64 11.03
C GLN A 430 -16.55 -6.78 10.14
N ILE A 431 -17.24 -7.00 9.03
CA ILE A 431 -16.83 -7.99 8.02
C ILE A 431 -15.91 -7.32 6.99
N THR A 432 -14.69 -7.82 6.87
CA THR A 432 -13.67 -7.30 5.95
C THR A 432 -13.24 -8.38 4.95
N PRO A 433 -13.14 -8.05 3.66
CA PRO A 433 -12.62 -8.98 2.65
C PRO A 433 -11.10 -9.11 2.74
N ASP A 434 -10.58 -10.27 2.36
CA ASP A 434 -9.15 -10.51 2.18
C ASP A 434 -8.92 -11.48 1.01
N ILE A 435 -7.80 -11.36 0.32
CA ILE A 435 -7.39 -12.27 -0.76
C ILE A 435 -6.25 -13.13 -0.24
N ILE A 436 -6.52 -14.42 -0.09
CA ILE A 436 -5.47 -15.42 0.18
C ILE A 436 -5.07 -16.12 -1.10
N TYR A 437 -3.87 -16.65 -1.11
CA TYR A 437 -3.31 -17.40 -2.22
C TYR A 437 -3.03 -18.84 -1.74
N ARG A 438 -3.49 -19.80 -2.54
CA ARG A 438 -3.30 -21.24 -2.30
C ARG A 438 -2.46 -21.87 -3.39
#